data_AF-A0A4P9Z7W8-F1
#
_entry.id   AF-A0A4P9Z7W8-F1
#
_cell.length_a   1.000
_cell.length_b   1.000
_cell.length_c   1.000
_cell.angle_alpha   90.00
_cell.angle_beta   90.00
_cell.angle_gamma   90.00
#
_symmetry.space_group_name_H-M   'P 1'
#
loop_
_entity.id
_entity.type
_entity.pdbx_description
1 polymer ?
#
loop_
_entity_poly.entity_id
_entity_poly.type
_entity_poly.pdbx_seq_one_letter_code
_entity_poly.pdbx_strand_id
1 'polypeptide(L)'
;VLVYRVELRTRNIYDFVLVASHLLREKVRHLCALPEDTQAVVAAGHSFYTVDLRDGYALHELSKGFAGAGAFAQPSFSYFGLSGNGPAVTIVPCGHGRSLIVNELHTAILRHANGHHRLEDSRVTLSAIPVAVSYLHPCYVVATYTKTLEVIDIESGSIVQDFKHMLNSPHVSVALSRRNALIGAGSLVFHFSVVSSQKQIDQLLSPSDAKDSGVDARMAGIDQALTYISSLDDTDPYFQDKLSAASLAKVRQLYLRDLQKEKAVLFFERLARYSEALVDIASEWVISLTDILPLFPYFLSGASYKTSDVVHADSRCHGTIKSVTVDDLKQFKLAEKNPDQPVSKDSNSRIAACFSAAVSNFIFYLTDQRRIHYSLLNSTAEISSIKWKGVELDALDIYPGLDAFKIPSMLLSCIATIDTTLFLCYYHTKPMLLGPLLRLPNNKCNANVVNDCLLEKVHAHNDDLEGFLSQLLDFYYGRELHDDALAMLKDLAHRAATSVERDFEKLLRSPILSIRYLQKLTNEHLDLVF
;
A
#
# COMPACT_ATOMS: atom_id res chain seq x y z
N VAL A 1 -22.58 39.17 -15.68
CA VAL A 1 -21.25 38.94 -16.25
C VAL A 1 -21.25 39.43 -17.68
N LEU A 2 -20.37 40.37 -18.00
CA LEU A 2 -20.13 40.82 -19.36
C LEU A 2 -18.81 40.21 -19.82
N VAL A 3 -18.79 39.56 -20.97
CA VAL A 3 -17.60 38.92 -21.51
C VAL A 3 -17.09 39.74 -22.69
N TYR A 4 -15.87 40.25 -22.57
CA TYR A 4 -15.20 41.00 -23.62
C TYR A 4 -14.08 40.17 -24.24
N ARG A 5 -14.03 40.15 -25.57
CA ARG A 5 -12.89 39.61 -26.34
C ARG A 5 -11.98 40.76 -26.73
N VAL A 6 -10.68 40.55 -26.53
CA VAL A 6 -9.65 41.51 -26.91
C VAL A 6 -9.24 41.20 -28.35
N GLU A 7 -9.51 42.12 -29.28
CA GLU A 7 -9.14 41.99 -30.69
C GLU A 7 -8.04 43.00 -31.04
N LEU A 8 -6.97 42.52 -31.69
CA LEU A 8 -5.89 43.41 -32.13
C LEU A 8 -6.34 44.15 -33.39
N ARG A 9 -6.66 45.44 -33.25
CA ARG A 9 -7.10 46.27 -34.36
C ARG A 9 -5.92 46.72 -35.23
N THR A 10 -4.81 47.12 -34.60
CA THR A 10 -3.55 47.54 -35.24
C THR A 10 -2.37 47.27 -34.30
N ARG A 11 -1.11 47.50 -34.74
CA ARG A 11 0.14 47.13 -34.03
C ARG A 11 0.13 47.34 -32.50
N ASN A 12 -0.51 48.39 -31.98
CA ASN A 12 -0.56 48.71 -30.54
C ASN A 12 -1.97 49.08 -30.00
N ILE A 13 -3.04 48.82 -30.76
CA ILE A 13 -4.41 49.17 -30.34
C ILE A 13 -5.26 47.90 -30.27
N TYR A 14 -5.84 47.69 -29.10
CA TYR A 14 -6.76 46.59 -28.82
C TYR A 14 -8.18 47.14 -28.71
N ASP A 15 -9.12 46.52 -29.45
CA ASP A 15 -10.55 46.75 -29.27
C ASP A 15 -11.10 45.72 -28.27
N PHE A 16 -11.99 46.16 -27.37
CA PHE A 16 -12.68 45.28 -26.42
C PHE A 16 -14.11 45.06 -26.91
N VAL A 17 -14.35 43.95 -27.58
CA VAL A 17 -15.65 43.61 -28.18
C VAL A 17 -16.49 42.81 -27.19
N LEU A 18 -17.71 43.25 -26.88
CA LEU A 18 -18.65 42.48 -26.05
C LEU A 18 -19.15 41.26 -26.83
N VAL A 19 -18.89 40.06 -26.33
CA VAL A 19 -19.25 38.80 -27.02
C VAL A 19 -20.38 38.04 -26.31
N ALA A 20 -20.51 38.19 -24.99
CA ALA A 20 -21.61 37.58 -24.24
C ALA A 20 -22.03 38.42 -23.02
N SER A 21 -23.29 38.27 -22.63
CA SER A 21 -23.88 38.94 -21.46
C SER A 21 -24.79 37.97 -20.71
N HIS A 22 -24.49 37.75 -19.43
CA HIS A 22 -25.27 36.89 -18.55
C HIS A 22 -25.73 37.66 -17.33
N LEU A 23 -27.00 37.51 -16.95
CA LEU A 23 -27.54 38.09 -15.72
C LEU A 23 -27.30 37.11 -14.55
N LEU A 24 -26.59 37.56 -13.52
CA LEU A 24 -26.43 36.81 -12.27
C LEU A 24 -27.29 37.44 -11.17
N ARG A 25 -27.80 36.59 -10.27
CA ARG A 25 -28.57 37.03 -9.09
C ARG A 25 -27.69 37.73 -8.05
N GLU A 26 -26.43 37.32 -7.96
CA GLU A 26 -25.45 37.84 -7.01
C GLU A 26 -24.27 38.52 -7.75
N LYS A 27 -23.50 39.33 -7.01
CA LYS A 27 -22.32 40.03 -7.56
C LYS A 27 -21.14 39.07 -7.64
N VAL A 28 -20.43 39.05 -8.76
CA VAL A 28 -19.18 38.29 -8.90
C VAL A 28 -18.15 38.78 -7.88
N ARG A 29 -17.59 37.84 -7.11
CA ARG A 29 -16.58 38.07 -6.08
C ARG A 29 -15.20 37.59 -6.50
N HIS A 30 -15.16 36.45 -7.19
CA HIS A 30 -13.90 35.89 -7.66
C HIS A 30 -14.10 35.20 -9.01
N LEU A 31 -13.05 35.22 -9.83
CA LEU A 31 -12.98 34.58 -11.13
C LEU A 31 -11.67 33.80 -11.20
N CYS A 32 -11.73 32.56 -11.65
CA CYS A 32 -10.56 31.71 -11.80
C CYS A 32 -10.63 30.95 -13.13
N ALA A 33 -9.60 31.07 -13.96
CA ALA A 33 -9.45 30.22 -15.13
C ALA A 33 -9.00 28.81 -14.70
N LEU A 34 -9.49 27.78 -15.38
CA LEU A 34 -9.07 26.40 -15.15
C LEU A 34 -7.84 26.04 -16.02
N PRO A 35 -7.00 25.08 -15.60
CA PRO A 35 -5.71 24.82 -16.25
C PRO A 35 -5.74 24.45 -17.73
N GLU A 36 -6.88 24.01 -18.27
CA GLU A 36 -7.03 23.67 -19.70
C GLU A 36 -7.46 24.85 -20.58
N ASP A 37 -7.64 26.05 -20.00
CA ASP A 37 -8.13 27.27 -20.66
C ASP A 37 -9.45 27.09 -21.44
N THR A 38 -10.17 26.01 -21.16
CA THR A 38 -11.46 25.66 -21.77
C THR A 38 -12.60 26.30 -21.00
N GLN A 39 -12.46 26.42 -19.68
CA GLN A 39 -13.53 26.81 -18.78
C GLN A 39 -13.00 27.72 -17.67
N ALA A 40 -13.86 28.60 -17.16
CA ALA A 40 -13.60 29.45 -16.00
C ALA A 40 -14.66 29.25 -14.92
N VAL A 41 -14.26 29.35 -13.66
CA VAL A 41 -15.17 29.29 -12.51
C VAL A 41 -15.42 30.70 -11.99
N VAL A 42 -16.70 31.04 -11.85
CA VAL A 42 -17.19 32.31 -11.34
C VAL A 42 -17.85 32.07 -9.98
N ALA A 43 -17.34 32.74 -8.94
CA ALA A 43 -17.98 32.76 -7.63
C ALA A 43 -18.76 34.06 -7.46
N ALA A 44 -20.06 33.96 -7.20
CA ALA A 44 -20.95 35.12 -7.00
C ALA A 44 -21.36 35.34 -5.53
N GLY A 45 -20.79 34.59 -4.59
CA GLY A 45 -21.04 34.69 -3.16
C GLY A 45 -21.41 33.33 -2.58
N HIS A 46 -22.67 32.93 -2.73
CA HIS A 46 -23.15 31.59 -2.35
C HIS A 46 -23.36 30.68 -3.54
N SER A 47 -23.40 31.26 -4.74
CA SER A 47 -23.54 30.55 -6.01
C SER A 47 -22.23 30.48 -6.78
N PHE A 48 -21.96 29.30 -7.35
CA PHE A 48 -20.80 29.03 -8.19
C PHE A 48 -21.28 28.66 -9.60
N TYR A 49 -20.58 29.18 -10.60
CA TYR A 49 -20.90 28.95 -12.00
C TYR A 49 -19.64 28.55 -12.77
N THR A 50 -19.81 27.75 -13.80
CA THR A 50 -18.77 27.49 -14.81
C THR A 50 -19.14 28.15 -16.12
N VAL A 51 -18.16 28.77 -16.75
CA VAL A 51 -18.28 29.46 -18.04
C VAL A 51 -17.41 28.74 -19.04
N ASP A 52 -18.00 28.29 -20.14
CA ASP A 52 -17.27 27.69 -21.25
C ASP A 52 -16.60 28.78 -22.10
N LEU A 53 -15.27 28.83 -22.14
CA LEU A 53 -14.53 29.85 -22.87
C LEU A 53 -14.47 29.58 -24.38
N ARG A 54 -14.78 28.36 -24.83
CA ARG A 54 -14.71 27.93 -26.23
C ARG A 54 -16.07 27.92 -26.91
N ASP A 55 -17.12 27.50 -26.19
CA ASP A 55 -18.47 27.36 -26.74
C ASP A 55 -19.42 28.47 -26.24
N GLY A 56 -19.43 29.60 -26.96
CA GLY A 56 -20.44 30.65 -26.80
C GLY A 56 -20.51 31.34 -25.43
N TYR A 57 -19.54 31.12 -24.53
CA TYR A 57 -19.56 31.63 -23.15
C TYR A 57 -20.75 31.14 -22.33
N ALA A 58 -21.25 29.93 -22.61
CA ALA A 58 -22.37 29.34 -21.89
C ALA A 58 -22.07 29.27 -20.38
N LEU A 59 -23.04 29.70 -19.57
CA LEU A 59 -22.93 29.77 -18.12
C LEU A 59 -23.77 28.66 -17.48
N HIS A 60 -23.12 27.76 -16.75
CA HIS A 60 -23.74 26.63 -16.07
C HIS A 60 -23.61 26.80 -14.56
N GLU A 61 -24.71 26.58 -13.82
CA GLU A 61 -24.68 26.65 -12.36
C GLU A 61 -24.13 25.34 -11.78
N LEU A 62 -23.15 25.47 -10.88
CA LEU A 62 -22.62 24.37 -10.10
C LEU A 62 -23.54 24.11 -8.90
N SER A 63 -24.72 23.50 -9.07
CA SER A 63 -25.59 23.21 -7.93
C SER A 63 -26.33 21.85 -7.97
N LYS A 64 -26.42 21.27 -6.74
CA LYS A 64 -27.15 20.07 -6.25
C LYS A 64 -26.44 18.70 -6.31
N GLY A 65 -25.44 18.52 -5.44
CA GLY A 65 -24.89 17.18 -5.14
C GLY A 65 -23.99 17.09 -3.92
N PHE A 66 -24.06 18.06 -3.00
CA PHE A 66 -23.14 18.17 -1.86
C PHE A 66 -23.81 17.62 -0.59
N ALA A 67 -23.12 16.73 0.13
CA ALA A 67 -23.44 16.36 1.51
C ALA A 67 -22.96 17.48 2.45
N GLY A 68 -23.82 18.48 2.74
CA GLY A 68 -23.43 19.75 3.38
C GLY A 68 -23.50 21.02 2.49
N ALA A 69 -24.29 20.99 1.40
CA ALA A 69 -24.67 22.21 0.68
C ALA A 69 -25.26 23.25 1.65
N GLY A 70 -25.79 22.75 2.78
CA GLY A 70 -26.17 23.53 3.94
C GLY A 70 -25.06 24.43 4.49
N ALA A 71 -23.77 24.07 4.48
CA ALA A 71 -22.68 24.89 5.03
C ALA A 71 -22.45 26.18 4.22
N PHE A 72 -22.32 26.08 2.89
CA PHE A 72 -22.22 27.25 2.01
C PHE A 72 -23.56 28.00 1.84
N ALA A 73 -24.68 27.34 2.14
CA ALA A 73 -26.02 27.91 2.16
C ALA A 73 -26.46 28.41 3.56
N GLN A 74 -25.61 28.31 4.59
CA GLN A 74 -25.95 28.89 5.89
C GLN A 74 -25.90 30.41 5.78
N PRO A 75 -26.88 31.12 6.37
CA PRO A 75 -26.86 32.57 6.39
C PRO A 75 -25.65 33.04 7.21
N SER A 76 -24.62 33.57 6.55
CA SER A 76 -23.49 34.20 7.23
C SER A 76 -23.86 35.61 7.72
N PHE A 77 -23.09 36.19 8.63
CA PHE A 77 -23.32 37.59 9.06
C PHE A 77 -23.30 38.58 7.89
N SER A 78 -22.64 38.23 6.77
CA SER A 78 -22.66 38.99 5.54
C SER A 78 -24.00 38.94 4.80
N TYR A 79 -24.79 37.87 4.98
CA TYR A 79 -26.16 37.77 4.46
C TYR A 79 -27.10 38.84 5.05
N PHE A 80 -26.85 39.25 6.30
CA PHE A 80 -27.63 40.30 6.96
C PHE A 80 -27.20 41.74 6.59
N GLY A 81 -26.25 41.89 5.65
CA GLY A 81 -25.81 43.22 5.19
C GLY A 81 -25.03 44.04 6.22
N LEU A 82 -24.63 43.42 7.34
CA LEU A 82 -23.84 44.06 8.40
C LEU A 82 -22.36 44.18 8.06
N SER A 83 -21.88 43.45 7.06
CA SER A 83 -20.54 43.59 6.49
C SER A 83 -20.59 44.40 5.20
N GLY A 84 -19.89 45.55 5.13
CA GLY A 84 -19.89 46.42 3.95
C GLY A 84 -19.37 45.79 2.65
N ASN A 85 -18.62 44.68 2.75
CA ASN A 85 -18.00 44.01 1.60
C ASN A 85 -18.64 42.67 1.18
N GLY A 86 -19.64 42.15 1.91
CA GLY A 86 -20.21 40.80 1.65
C GLY A 86 -19.23 39.64 1.89
N PRO A 87 -19.62 38.38 1.61
CA PRO A 87 -18.77 37.22 1.91
C PRO A 87 -17.52 37.23 1.03
N ALA A 88 -16.36 36.99 1.65
CA ALA A 88 -15.09 36.84 0.95
C ALA A 88 -14.99 35.44 0.37
N VAL A 89 -14.98 35.33 -0.97
CA VAL A 89 -14.85 34.06 -1.68
C VAL A 89 -13.58 34.09 -2.51
N THR A 90 -12.76 33.04 -2.39
CA THR A 90 -11.53 32.86 -3.17
C THR A 90 -11.52 31.46 -3.78
N ILE A 91 -11.12 31.36 -5.04
CA ILE A 91 -10.89 30.08 -5.72
C ILE A 91 -9.40 29.98 -6.00
N VAL A 92 -8.77 28.93 -5.47
CA VAL A 92 -7.35 28.69 -5.60
C VAL A 92 -7.15 27.45 -6.48
N PRO A 93 -6.61 27.59 -7.71
CA PRO A 93 -6.23 26.43 -8.51
C PRO A 93 -5.15 25.63 -7.79
N CYS A 94 -5.42 24.34 -7.60
CA CYS A 94 -4.46 23.37 -7.11
C CYS A 94 -3.98 22.49 -8.28
N GLY A 95 -2.89 21.75 -8.07
CA GLY A 95 -2.42 20.77 -9.05
C GLY A 95 -3.45 19.65 -9.34
N HIS A 96 -3.27 18.96 -10.47
CA HIS A 96 -4.04 17.75 -10.86
C HIS A 96 -5.54 17.96 -11.09
N GLY A 97 -5.93 19.09 -11.69
CA GLY A 97 -7.35 19.34 -12.04
C GLY A 97 -8.24 19.52 -10.81
N ARG A 98 -7.71 20.09 -9.73
CA ARG A 98 -8.46 20.39 -8.50
C ARG A 98 -8.33 21.86 -8.17
N SER A 99 -9.35 22.46 -7.56
CA SER A 99 -9.30 23.82 -7.05
C SER A 99 -9.87 23.86 -5.64
N LEU A 100 -9.21 24.57 -4.72
CA LEU A 100 -9.77 24.83 -3.38
C LEU A 100 -10.66 26.07 -3.45
N ILE A 101 -11.89 25.93 -3.00
CA ILE A 101 -12.82 27.03 -2.80
C ILE A 101 -12.81 27.38 -1.32
N VAL A 102 -12.64 28.66 -1.02
CA VAL A 102 -12.75 29.20 0.33
C VAL A 102 -13.84 30.27 0.32
N ASN A 103 -14.89 30.06 1.11
CA ASN A 103 -15.95 31.04 1.35
C ASN A 103 -16.00 31.34 2.85
N GLU A 104 -15.50 32.51 3.23
CA GLU A 104 -15.28 32.88 4.63
C GLU A 104 -14.45 31.82 5.39
N LEU A 105 -15.10 30.97 6.18
CA LEU A 105 -14.48 29.87 6.94
C LEU A 105 -14.69 28.50 6.30
N HIS A 106 -15.63 28.40 5.35
CA HIS A 106 -15.99 27.14 4.71
C HIS A 106 -15.07 26.85 3.52
N THR A 107 -14.63 25.61 3.42
CA THR A 107 -13.70 25.14 2.40
C THR A 107 -14.33 23.97 1.62
N ALA A 108 -14.08 23.91 0.31
CA ALA A 108 -14.53 22.82 -0.55
C ALA A 108 -13.51 22.54 -1.66
N ILE A 109 -13.42 21.30 -2.11
CA ILE A 109 -12.57 20.92 -3.23
C ILE A 109 -13.44 20.81 -4.48
N LEU A 110 -13.10 21.55 -5.52
CA LEU A 110 -13.69 21.43 -6.84
C LEU A 110 -12.79 20.55 -7.70
N ARG A 111 -13.25 19.36 -8.08
CA ARG A 111 -12.57 18.48 -9.05
C ARG A 111 -13.05 18.77 -10.46
N HIS A 112 -12.10 18.81 -11.38
CA HIS A 112 -12.28 19.04 -12.80
C HIS A 112 -11.76 17.80 -13.55
N ALA A 113 -12.65 17.05 -14.20
CA ALA A 113 -12.28 15.90 -15.01
C ALA A 113 -13.19 15.83 -16.25
N ASN A 114 -12.59 15.82 -17.44
CA ASN A 114 -13.29 15.65 -18.72
C ASN A 114 -14.51 16.59 -18.91
N GLY A 115 -14.38 17.86 -18.52
CA GLY A 115 -15.47 18.85 -18.58
C GLY A 115 -16.58 18.66 -17.53
N HIS A 116 -16.50 17.64 -16.68
CA HIS A 116 -17.35 17.48 -15.52
C HIS A 116 -16.71 18.12 -14.29
N HIS A 117 -17.55 18.81 -13.52
CA HIS A 117 -17.15 19.48 -12.29
C HIS A 117 -17.90 18.90 -11.11
N ARG A 118 -17.16 18.50 -10.08
CA ARG A 118 -17.74 17.97 -8.85
C ARG A 118 -17.16 18.69 -7.65
N LEU A 119 -18.05 19.14 -6.78
CA LEU A 119 -17.68 19.67 -5.47
C LEU A 119 -17.62 18.53 -4.44
N GLU A 120 -16.56 18.54 -3.64
CA GLU A 120 -16.28 17.60 -2.56
C GLU A 120 -15.98 18.37 -1.28
N ASP A 121 -16.20 17.72 -0.14
CA ASP A 121 -15.82 18.28 1.16
C ASP A 121 -14.30 18.43 1.26
N SER A 122 -13.86 19.58 1.77
CA SER A 122 -12.45 19.78 2.11
C SER A 122 -12.21 19.40 3.56
N ARG A 123 -11.03 18.84 3.84
CA ARG A 123 -10.54 18.62 5.21
C ARG A 123 -9.84 19.84 5.79
N VAL A 124 -9.55 20.84 4.96
CA VAL A 124 -8.90 22.09 5.38
C VAL A 124 -9.83 22.86 6.30
N THR A 125 -9.42 23.08 7.54
CA THR A 125 -10.17 23.91 8.49
C THR A 125 -9.44 25.24 8.69
N LEU A 126 -10.21 26.34 8.73
CA LEU A 126 -9.66 27.68 8.89
C LEU A 126 -10.07 28.23 10.25
N SER A 127 -9.10 28.80 10.97
CA SER A 127 -9.30 29.37 12.31
C SER A 127 -9.99 30.74 12.28
N ALA A 128 -9.76 31.50 11.21
CA ALA A 128 -10.35 32.81 10.93
C ALA A 128 -10.54 32.99 9.42
N ILE A 129 -11.19 34.08 9.01
CA ILE A 129 -11.29 34.43 7.59
C ILE A 129 -9.92 34.92 7.10
N PRO A 130 -9.28 34.23 6.14
CA PRO A 130 -7.97 34.62 5.64
C PRO A 130 -8.06 35.88 4.77
N VAL A 131 -6.99 36.69 4.79
CA VAL A 131 -6.81 37.84 3.90
C VAL A 131 -6.50 37.37 2.48
N ALA A 132 -5.68 36.32 2.37
CA ALA A 132 -5.31 35.70 1.11
C ALA A 132 -5.12 34.19 1.32
N VAL A 133 -5.46 33.42 0.30
CA VAL A 133 -5.21 31.98 0.24
C VAL A 133 -4.48 31.70 -1.07
N SER A 134 -3.42 30.90 -1.01
CA SER A 134 -2.62 30.59 -2.20
C SER A 134 -2.11 29.16 -2.15
N TYR A 135 -1.94 28.54 -3.31
CA TYR A 135 -1.46 27.16 -3.42
C TYR A 135 0.07 27.12 -3.43
N LEU A 136 0.63 26.26 -2.61
CA LEU A 136 2.05 25.94 -2.55
C LEU A 136 2.25 24.48 -3.00
N HIS A 137 2.81 24.32 -4.19
CA HIS A 137 3.10 23.01 -4.76
C HIS A 137 3.98 22.15 -3.82
N PRO A 138 3.71 20.84 -3.66
CA PRO A 138 2.73 20.03 -4.42
C PRO A 138 1.38 19.78 -3.74
N CYS A 139 1.28 19.91 -2.41
CA CYS A 139 0.05 19.55 -1.68
C CYS A 139 -0.34 20.55 -0.58
N TYR A 140 0.26 21.74 -0.55
CA TYR A 140 0.05 22.69 0.53
C TYR A 140 -0.77 23.90 0.09
N VAL A 141 -1.49 24.47 1.05
CA VAL A 141 -2.17 25.75 0.93
C VAL A 141 -1.64 26.68 2.00
N VAL A 142 -1.38 27.92 1.61
CA VAL A 142 -0.91 28.98 2.48
C VAL A 142 -2.08 29.89 2.77
N ALA A 143 -2.60 29.81 4.00
CA ALA A 143 -3.62 30.72 4.51
C ALA A 143 -2.92 31.89 5.22
N THR A 144 -3.14 33.10 4.73
CA THR A 144 -2.51 34.31 5.27
C THR A 144 -3.53 35.16 6.00
N TYR A 145 -3.21 35.48 7.25
CA TYR A 145 -4.00 36.33 8.13
C TYR A 145 -3.27 37.66 8.37
N THR A 146 -3.89 38.54 9.14
CA THR A 146 -3.32 39.87 9.45
C THR A 146 -2.08 39.81 10.34
N LYS A 147 -1.87 38.72 11.09
CA LYS A 147 -0.75 38.55 12.05
C LYS A 147 0.03 37.26 11.86
N THR A 148 -0.58 36.29 11.18
CA THR A 148 -0.13 34.91 11.13
C THR A 148 -0.25 34.39 9.71
N LEU A 149 0.59 33.41 9.38
CA LEU A 149 0.51 32.60 8.19
C LEU A 149 0.49 31.15 8.62
N GLU A 150 -0.37 30.37 8.00
CA GLU A 150 -0.50 28.94 8.23
C GLU A 150 -0.28 28.21 6.90
N VAL A 151 0.63 27.23 6.91
CA VAL A 151 0.84 26.28 5.83
C VAL A 151 0.07 25.02 6.20
N ILE A 152 -0.94 24.69 5.39
CA ILE A 152 -1.90 23.62 5.65
C ILE A 152 -1.76 22.56 4.55
N ASP A 153 -1.69 21.29 4.92
CA ASP A 153 -1.78 20.19 3.96
C ASP A 153 -3.23 20.02 3.50
N ILE A 154 -3.46 20.01 2.19
CA ILE A 154 -4.79 19.95 1.58
C ILE A 154 -5.48 18.62 1.89
N GLU A 155 -4.72 17.52 1.96
CA GLU A 155 -5.27 16.16 2.05
C GLU A 155 -5.56 15.74 3.49
N SER A 156 -4.69 16.12 4.44
CA SER A 156 -4.94 15.87 5.87
C SER A 156 -5.73 16.98 6.55
N GLY A 157 -5.65 18.22 6.06
CA GLY A 157 -6.16 19.41 6.74
C GLY A 157 -5.30 19.85 7.94
N SER A 158 -4.16 19.21 8.17
CA SER A 158 -3.27 19.54 9.29
C SER A 158 -2.41 20.76 8.98
N ILE A 159 -2.14 21.57 10.02
CA ILE A 159 -1.22 22.70 9.93
C ILE A 159 0.20 22.14 10.02
N VAL A 160 0.95 22.28 8.93
CA VAL A 160 2.35 21.84 8.82
C VAL A 160 3.28 22.85 9.46
N GLN A 161 3.01 24.13 9.27
CA GLN A 161 3.83 25.21 9.80
C GLN A 161 3.00 26.47 10.03
N ASP A 162 3.27 27.18 11.13
CA ASP A 162 2.75 28.52 11.38
C ASP A 162 3.89 29.55 11.50
N PHE A 163 3.64 30.76 11.04
CA PHE A 163 4.55 31.90 11.20
C PHE A 163 3.78 33.11 11.70
N LYS A 164 4.25 33.72 12.80
CA LYS A 164 3.60 34.88 13.43
C LYS A 164 4.51 36.09 13.32
N HIS A 165 4.11 37.07 12.53
CA HIS A 165 4.90 38.29 12.29
C HIS A 165 4.52 39.47 13.18
N MET A 166 3.48 39.35 14.03
CA MET A 166 3.01 40.35 15.02
C MET A 166 2.61 41.74 14.48
N LEU A 167 2.90 42.05 13.22
CA LEU A 167 2.54 43.29 12.53
C LEU A 167 1.06 43.22 12.19
N ASN A 168 0.22 43.87 13.00
CA ASN A 168 -1.23 43.93 12.81
C ASN A 168 -1.61 44.86 11.65
N SER A 169 -1.09 44.60 10.45
CA SER A 169 -1.34 45.39 9.25
C SER A 169 -2.54 44.83 8.50
N PRO A 170 -3.53 45.65 8.10
CA PRO A 170 -4.57 45.23 7.18
C PRO A 170 -4.06 45.09 5.74
N HIS A 171 -2.88 45.65 5.44
CA HIS A 171 -2.23 45.55 4.14
C HIS A 171 -1.23 44.41 4.17
N VAL A 172 -1.72 43.22 3.80
CA VAL A 172 -0.90 42.03 3.57
C VAL A 172 -0.99 41.65 2.10
N SER A 173 0.15 41.43 1.46
CA SER A 173 0.26 40.93 0.09
C SER A 173 1.08 39.66 0.07
N VAL A 174 0.67 38.71 -0.77
CA VAL A 174 1.33 37.41 -0.89
C VAL A 174 1.66 37.16 -2.36
N ALA A 175 2.89 36.77 -2.62
CA ALA A 175 3.32 36.30 -3.94
C ALA A 175 4.05 34.97 -3.77
N LEU A 176 3.44 33.90 -4.29
CA LEU A 176 4.01 32.56 -4.26
C LEU A 176 4.58 32.17 -5.63
N SER A 177 5.72 31.50 -5.57
CA SER A 177 6.35 30.77 -6.67
C SER A 177 6.62 29.34 -6.19
N ARG A 178 6.91 28.40 -7.11
CA ARG A 178 7.23 27.00 -6.77
C ARG A 178 8.34 26.86 -5.72
N ARG A 179 9.27 27.83 -5.65
CA ARG A 179 10.43 27.78 -4.75
C ARG A 179 10.48 28.88 -3.69
N ASN A 180 9.69 29.93 -3.85
CA ASN A 180 9.78 31.12 -3.01
C ASN A 180 8.39 31.56 -2.59
N ALA A 181 8.22 31.85 -1.31
CA ALA A 181 7.05 32.56 -0.78
C ALA A 181 7.49 33.95 -0.31
N LEU A 182 6.89 34.99 -0.89
CA LEU A 182 7.11 36.37 -0.52
C LEU A 182 5.85 36.93 0.13
N ILE A 183 6.02 37.59 1.27
CA ILE A 183 4.91 38.19 2.02
C ILE A 183 5.28 39.64 2.35
N GLY A 184 4.48 40.57 1.87
CA GLY A 184 4.52 41.96 2.32
C GLY A 184 3.53 42.17 3.45
N ALA A 185 3.98 42.67 4.60
CA ALA A 185 3.10 43.08 5.70
C ALA A 185 3.53 44.46 6.22
N GLY A 186 2.72 45.49 5.92
CA GLY A 186 3.05 46.88 6.26
C GLY A 186 4.31 47.35 5.54
N SER A 187 5.40 47.59 6.28
CA SER A 187 6.70 48.03 5.74
C SER A 187 7.72 46.90 5.56
N LEU A 188 7.39 45.67 5.95
CA LEU A 188 8.31 44.54 5.93
C LEU A 188 7.95 43.56 4.81
N VAL A 189 9.00 42.97 4.23
CA VAL A 189 8.90 41.89 3.26
C VAL A 189 9.60 40.67 3.82
N PHE A 190 8.87 39.58 3.98
CA PHE A 190 9.40 38.28 4.38
C PHE A 190 9.64 37.43 3.14
N HIS A 191 10.80 36.80 3.06
CA HIS A 191 11.15 35.86 2.01
C HIS A 191 11.41 34.48 2.62
N PHE A 192 10.64 33.50 2.17
CA PHE A 192 10.81 32.10 2.54
C PHE A 192 11.22 31.29 1.31
N SER A 193 12.28 30.50 1.45
CA SER A 193 12.70 29.53 0.43
C SER A 193 12.13 28.15 0.76
N VAL A 194 11.40 27.57 -0.19
CA VAL A 194 10.88 26.21 -0.08
C VAL A 194 12.05 25.24 -0.16
N VAL A 195 12.16 24.36 0.82
CA VAL A 195 13.20 23.34 0.89
C VAL A 195 13.04 22.33 -0.27
N SER A 196 14.13 21.73 -0.75
CA SER A 196 14.06 20.71 -1.81
C SER A 196 13.23 19.48 -1.39
N SER A 197 12.54 18.83 -2.35
CA SER A 197 11.71 17.64 -2.15
C SER A 197 12.39 16.53 -1.34
N GLN A 198 13.67 16.23 -1.64
CA GLN A 198 14.45 15.22 -0.90
C GLN A 198 14.53 15.52 0.60
N LYS A 199 14.95 16.74 0.95
CA LYS A 199 15.04 17.17 2.36
C LYS A 199 13.68 17.22 3.06
N GLN A 200 12.60 17.58 2.34
CA GLN A 200 11.26 17.55 2.91
C GLN A 200 10.87 16.11 3.27
N ILE A 201 11.11 15.15 2.36
CA ILE A 201 10.85 13.72 2.60
C ILE A 201 11.70 13.19 3.75
N ASP A 202 12.99 13.54 3.80
CA ASP A 202 13.89 13.13 4.89
C ASP A 202 13.38 13.64 6.25
N GLN A 203 12.88 14.88 6.32
CA GLN A 203 12.28 15.45 7.54
C GLN A 203 10.98 14.76 7.95
N LEU A 204 10.15 14.34 6.98
CA LEU A 204 8.92 13.60 7.25
C LEU A 204 9.20 12.19 7.77
N LEU A 205 10.22 11.51 7.22
CA LEU A 205 10.61 10.15 7.63
C LEU A 205 11.41 10.13 8.93
N SER A 206 12.16 11.20 9.21
CA SER A 206 12.97 11.36 10.42
C SER A 206 12.60 12.65 11.16
N PRO A 207 11.49 12.65 11.94
CA PRO A 207 11.11 13.81 12.73
C PRO A 207 12.23 14.15 13.72
N SER A 208 12.76 15.37 13.61
CA SER A 208 13.91 15.85 14.40
C SER A 208 13.62 16.00 15.90
N ASP A 209 12.35 15.99 16.29
CA ASP A 209 11.95 16.12 17.69
C ASP A 209 11.94 14.75 18.38
N ALA A 210 13.09 14.43 18.98
CA ALA A 210 13.40 13.20 19.72
C ALA A 210 12.49 12.88 20.93
N LYS A 211 11.40 13.63 21.14
CA LYS A 211 10.43 13.40 22.22
C LYS A 211 9.23 12.55 21.79
N ASP A 212 8.89 12.54 20.50
CA ASP A 212 7.75 11.79 19.95
C ASP A 212 8.20 10.68 18.99
N SER A 213 9.29 9.96 19.29
CA SER A 213 9.73 8.78 18.52
C SER A 213 8.81 7.56 18.72
N GLY A 214 7.50 7.78 18.83
CA GLY A 214 6.48 6.76 18.88
C GLY A 214 6.23 6.15 17.50
N VAL A 215 5.69 4.93 17.48
CA VAL A 215 5.25 4.24 16.26
C VAL A 215 4.27 5.13 15.48
N ASP A 216 3.40 5.86 16.18
CA ASP A 216 2.37 6.71 15.59
C ASP A 216 2.95 7.91 14.84
N ALA A 217 4.01 8.55 15.36
CA ALA A 217 4.66 9.66 14.69
C ALA A 217 5.39 9.21 13.42
N ARG A 218 6.09 8.06 13.47
CA ARG A 218 6.73 7.49 12.29
C ARG A 218 5.70 7.07 11.23
N MET A 219 4.58 6.50 11.65
CA MET A 219 3.48 6.15 10.75
C MET A 219 2.87 7.39 10.09
N ALA A 220 2.61 8.45 10.86
CA ALA A 220 2.12 9.72 10.34
C ALA A 220 3.10 10.36 9.34
N GLY A 221 4.41 10.29 9.64
CA GLY A 221 5.47 10.75 8.74
C GLY A 221 5.49 10.02 7.40
N ILE A 222 5.34 8.69 7.42
CA ILE A 222 5.23 7.88 6.19
C ILE A 222 3.95 8.22 5.42
N ASP A 223 2.81 8.39 6.08
CA ASP A 223 1.55 8.77 5.42
C ASP A 223 1.62 10.15 4.76
N GLN A 224 2.28 11.11 5.40
CA GLN A 224 2.55 12.42 4.83
C GLN A 224 3.52 12.32 3.65
N ALA A 225 4.58 11.53 3.75
CA ALA A 225 5.52 11.31 2.65
C ALA A 225 4.86 10.64 1.43
N LEU A 226 3.98 9.65 1.66
CA LEU A 226 3.19 9.00 0.60
C LEU A 226 2.29 10.00 -0.12
N THR A 227 1.59 10.84 0.64
CA THR A 227 0.73 11.90 0.10
C THR A 227 1.55 12.90 -0.71
N TYR A 228 2.66 13.36 -0.15
CA TYR A 228 3.57 14.31 -0.79
C TYR A 228 4.05 13.80 -2.14
N ILE A 229 4.56 12.56 -2.20
CA ILE A 229 5.12 11.98 -3.42
C ILE A 229 4.05 11.66 -4.46
N SER A 230 2.85 11.26 -4.01
CA SER A 230 1.70 11.07 -4.90
C SER A 230 1.26 12.38 -5.55
N SER A 231 1.48 13.51 -4.88
CA SER A 231 1.13 14.84 -5.39
C SER A 231 2.20 15.47 -6.30
N LEU A 232 3.44 14.96 -6.27
CA LEU A 232 4.52 15.44 -7.13
C LEU A 232 4.29 15.09 -8.60
N ASP A 233 4.64 16.04 -9.47
CA ASP A 233 4.73 15.83 -10.92
C ASP A 233 5.86 14.84 -11.26
N ASP A 234 5.65 13.99 -12.27
CA ASP A 234 6.65 13.01 -12.71
C ASP A 234 7.97 13.67 -13.19
N THR A 235 7.91 14.94 -13.57
CA THR A 235 9.06 15.73 -14.04
C THR A 235 9.85 16.40 -12.91
N ASP A 236 9.44 16.23 -11.65
CA ASP A 236 10.12 16.85 -10.51
C ASP A 236 11.60 16.43 -10.44
N PRO A 237 12.54 17.34 -10.12
CA PRO A 237 13.96 17.02 -9.99
C PRO A 237 14.25 15.83 -9.05
N TYR A 238 13.37 15.59 -8.08
CA TYR A 238 13.46 14.45 -7.17
C TYR A 238 13.56 13.09 -7.88
N PHE A 239 12.87 12.93 -9.02
CA PHE A 239 12.87 11.67 -9.78
C PHE A 239 13.96 11.62 -10.86
N GLN A 240 14.52 12.76 -11.25
CA GLN A 240 15.49 12.85 -12.36
C GLN A 240 16.84 12.21 -12.00
N ASP A 241 17.31 12.39 -10.77
CA ASP A 241 18.61 11.83 -10.34
C ASP A 241 18.58 10.30 -10.18
N LYS A 242 17.39 9.67 -10.21
CA LYS A 242 17.16 8.23 -9.99
C LYS A 242 16.84 7.47 -11.28
N LEU A 243 17.09 8.08 -12.45
CA LEU A 243 16.84 7.51 -13.76
C LEU A 243 17.77 6.31 -14.05
N SER A 244 17.29 5.11 -13.74
CA SER A 244 17.79 3.85 -14.29
C SER A 244 16.86 3.41 -15.41
N ALA A 245 17.17 3.70 -16.68
CA ALA A 245 16.53 3.18 -17.92
C ALA A 245 14.97 3.16 -18.01
N ALA A 246 14.26 3.59 -16.98
CA ALA A 246 12.84 3.41 -16.73
C ALA A 246 12.12 4.74 -16.90
N SER A 247 10.82 4.68 -17.20
CA SER A 247 9.99 5.88 -17.25
C SER A 247 9.92 6.57 -15.89
N LEU A 248 9.85 7.90 -15.87
CA LEU A 248 9.70 8.69 -14.63
C LEU A 248 8.48 8.25 -13.81
N ALA A 249 7.39 7.90 -14.49
CA ALA A 249 6.19 7.34 -13.87
C ALA A 249 6.49 6.02 -13.12
N LYS A 250 7.31 5.13 -13.69
CA LYS A 250 7.74 3.88 -13.04
C LYS A 250 8.62 4.16 -11.83
N VAL A 251 9.58 5.07 -11.93
CA VAL A 251 10.44 5.47 -10.81
C VAL A 251 9.60 5.98 -9.62
N ARG A 252 8.59 6.83 -9.88
CA ARG A 252 7.68 7.30 -8.84
C ARG A 252 6.92 6.14 -8.17
N GLN A 253 6.37 5.22 -8.95
CA GLN A 253 5.63 4.07 -8.40
C GLN A 253 6.53 3.14 -7.57
N LEU A 254 7.77 2.90 -8.00
CA LEU A 254 8.72 2.11 -7.23
C LEU A 254 9.08 2.76 -5.90
N TYR A 255 9.26 4.08 -5.88
CA TYR A 255 9.51 4.79 -4.62
C TYR A 255 8.31 4.73 -3.67
N LEU A 256 7.10 4.90 -4.19
CA LEU A 256 5.88 4.73 -3.39
C LEU A 256 5.78 3.30 -2.83
N ARG A 257 6.16 2.28 -3.62
CA ARG A 257 6.25 0.89 -3.14
C ARG A 257 7.21 0.72 -1.98
N ASP A 258 8.39 1.34 -2.04
CA ASP A 258 9.39 1.24 -0.98
C ASP A 258 8.90 1.88 0.34
N LEU A 259 8.21 3.03 0.26
CA LEU A 259 7.55 3.62 1.43
C LEU A 259 6.41 2.75 1.98
N GLN A 260 5.61 2.15 1.09
CA GLN A 260 4.54 1.24 1.48
C GLN A 260 5.08 -0.04 2.12
N LYS A 261 6.26 -0.49 1.69
CA LYS A 261 6.97 -1.59 2.35
C LYS A 261 7.36 -1.25 3.78
N GLU A 262 7.92 -0.07 4.03
CA GLU A 262 8.18 0.37 5.40
C GLU A 262 6.90 0.43 6.24
N LYS A 263 5.81 0.95 5.66
CA LYS A 263 4.49 1.00 6.31
C LYS A 263 3.96 -0.40 6.65
N ALA A 264 4.05 -1.35 5.72
CA ALA A 264 3.61 -2.73 5.93
C ALA A 264 4.37 -3.42 7.07
N VAL A 265 5.69 -3.22 7.15
CA VAL A 265 6.53 -3.77 8.24
C VAL A 265 6.10 -3.17 9.58
N LEU A 266 5.86 -1.87 9.66
CA LEU A 266 5.35 -1.23 10.89
C LEU A 266 3.98 -1.76 11.31
N PHE A 267 3.05 -1.90 10.35
CA PHE A 267 1.72 -2.48 10.64
C PHE A 267 1.81 -3.92 11.14
N PHE A 268 2.74 -4.70 10.58
CA PHE A 268 2.96 -6.08 10.99
C PHE A 268 3.59 -6.17 12.38
N GLU A 269 4.75 -5.54 12.59
CA GLU A 269 5.57 -5.72 13.80
C GLU A 269 5.03 -4.97 15.02
N ARG A 270 4.51 -3.75 14.82
CA ARG A 270 4.16 -2.84 15.93
C ARG A 270 2.67 -2.79 16.23
N LEU A 271 1.83 -2.91 15.21
CA LEU A 271 0.38 -2.72 15.34
C LEU A 271 -0.41 -4.03 15.22
N ALA A 272 0.24 -5.15 14.87
CA ALA A 272 -0.40 -6.46 14.67
C ALA A 272 -1.59 -6.43 13.68
N ARG A 273 -1.60 -5.48 12.75
CA ARG A 273 -2.63 -5.31 11.69
C ARG A 273 -2.24 -6.14 10.47
N TYR A 274 -2.31 -7.47 10.61
CA TYR A 274 -1.79 -8.40 9.60
C TYR A 274 -2.53 -8.36 8.26
N SER A 275 -3.85 -8.13 8.28
CA SER A 275 -4.64 -8.01 7.05
C SER A 275 -4.19 -6.81 6.23
N GLU A 276 -4.04 -5.65 6.87
CA GLU A 276 -3.64 -4.42 6.19
C GLU A 276 -2.19 -4.50 5.71
N ALA A 277 -1.29 -5.05 6.53
CA ALA A 277 0.11 -5.21 6.15
C ALA A 277 0.29 -6.13 4.93
N LEU A 278 -0.36 -7.31 4.93
CA LEU A 278 -0.08 -8.36 3.94
C LEU A 278 -1.03 -8.35 2.74
N VAL A 279 -2.32 -8.12 2.98
CA VAL A 279 -3.34 -8.16 1.92
C VAL A 279 -3.44 -6.80 1.26
N ASP A 280 -3.72 -5.75 2.05
CA ASP A 280 -4.00 -4.43 1.48
C ASP A 280 -2.73 -3.72 1.00
N ILE A 281 -1.60 -3.91 1.67
CA ILE A 281 -0.33 -3.31 1.24
C ILE A 281 0.55 -4.29 0.48
N ALA A 282 1.01 -5.39 1.09
CA ALA A 282 2.04 -6.22 0.47
C ALA A 282 1.60 -6.90 -0.84
N SER A 283 0.34 -7.32 -0.95
CA SER A 283 -0.18 -7.91 -2.18
C SER A 283 -0.47 -6.83 -3.24
N GLU A 284 -1.12 -5.72 -2.86
CA GLU A 284 -1.45 -4.62 -3.79
C GLU A 284 -0.20 -3.92 -4.37
N TRP A 285 0.85 -3.78 -3.55
CA TRP A 285 2.11 -3.13 -3.92
C TRP A 285 3.19 -4.11 -4.38
N VAL A 286 2.88 -5.41 -4.48
CA VAL A 286 3.79 -6.45 -4.96
C VAL A 286 5.13 -6.39 -4.20
N ILE A 287 5.06 -6.37 -2.86
CA ILE A 287 6.26 -6.40 -2.02
C ILE A 287 6.91 -7.78 -2.18
N SER A 288 8.24 -7.80 -2.30
CA SER A 288 9.02 -9.01 -2.53
C SER A 288 8.87 -10.03 -1.40
N LEU A 289 8.94 -11.32 -1.75
CA LEU A 289 8.92 -12.40 -0.76
C LEU A 289 10.10 -12.28 0.23
N THR A 290 11.25 -11.84 -0.26
CA THR A 290 12.48 -11.67 0.53
C THR A 290 12.32 -10.64 1.64
N ASP A 291 11.40 -9.69 1.50
CA ASP A 291 11.12 -8.67 2.51
C ASP A 291 10.09 -9.11 3.54
N ILE A 292 9.08 -9.88 3.12
CA ILE A 292 7.98 -10.32 4.00
C ILE A 292 8.35 -11.60 4.78
N LEU A 293 9.03 -12.55 4.15
CA LEU A 293 9.36 -13.83 4.77
C LEU A 293 10.14 -13.70 6.10
N PRO A 294 11.10 -12.78 6.27
CA PRO A 294 11.81 -12.57 7.53
C PRO A 294 10.96 -12.06 8.71
N LEU A 295 9.73 -11.61 8.46
CA LEU A 295 8.78 -11.21 9.51
C LEU A 295 8.15 -12.42 10.22
N PHE A 296 8.24 -13.60 9.61
CA PHE A 296 7.70 -14.85 10.13
C PHE A 296 8.79 -15.72 10.77
N PRO A 297 8.41 -16.70 11.62
CA PRO A 297 9.35 -17.69 12.14
C PRO A 297 10.09 -18.45 11.06
N TYR A 298 11.36 -18.74 11.31
CA TYR A 298 12.26 -19.45 10.38
C TYR A 298 11.76 -20.83 9.98
N PHE A 299 11.01 -21.53 10.84
CA PHE A 299 10.47 -22.85 10.51
C PHE A 299 9.45 -22.80 9.37
N LEU A 300 8.85 -21.64 9.08
CA LEU A 300 7.95 -21.47 7.93
C LEU A 300 8.72 -21.26 6.62
N SER A 301 9.99 -20.85 6.66
CA SER A 301 10.77 -20.52 5.45
C SER A 301 11.26 -21.71 4.63
N GLY A 302 11.14 -22.95 5.13
CA GLY A 302 11.50 -24.19 4.43
C GLY A 302 13.00 -24.42 4.18
N ALA A 303 13.84 -23.38 4.16
CA ALA A 303 15.27 -23.46 3.85
C ALA A 303 16.13 -24.13 4.95
N SER A 304 15.63 -24.22 6.18
CA SER A 304 16.43 -24.62 7.37
C SER A 304 15.78 -25.69 8.24
N TYR A 305 14.77 -26.42 7.74
CA TYR A 305 13.97 -27.37 8.55
C TYR A 305 14.81 -28.47 9.27
N LYS A 306 16.09 -28.65 8.90
CA LYS A 306 17.02 -29.61 9.55
C LYS A 306 18.24 -29.00 10.26
N THR A 307 18.52 -27.71 10.18
CA THR A 307 19.70 -27.17 10.89
C THR A 307 19.32 -26.94 12.35
N SER A 308 19.85 -27.80 13.21
CA SER A 308 19.93 -27.64 14.67
C SER A 308 20.86 -26.48 15.07
N ASP A 309 21.08 -25.53 14.16
CA ASP A 309 21.75 -24.29 14.47
C ASP A 309 20.75 -23.37 15.13
N VAL A 310 20.86 -23.33 16.46
CA VAL A 310 20.47 -22.20 17.27
C VAL A 310 21.24 -21.00 16.74
N VAL A 311 20.77 -20.42 15.63
CA VAL A 311 21.06 -19.03 15.35
C VAL A 311 20.32 -18.30 16.45
N HIS A 312 21.05 -17.94 17.51
CA HIS A 312 20.63 -16.91 18.42
C HIS A 312 20.30 -15.71 17.56
N ALA A 313 19.02 -15.54 17.25
CA ALA A 313 18.53 -14.35 16.61
C ALA A 313 18.98 -13.21 17.51
N ASP A 314 19.81 -12.33 16.96
CA ASP A 314 20.24 -11.11 17.61
C ASP A 314 19.00 -10.50 18.28
N SER A 315 19.06 -10.35 19.61
CA SER A 315 17.92 -9.98 20.46
C SER A 315 17.51 -8.52 20.30
N ARG A 316 17.41 -8.05 19.06
CA ARG A 316 17.09 -6.66 18.69
C ARG A 316 16.04 -6.54 17.57
N CYS A 317 15.18 -7.54 17.38
CA CYS A 317 14.08 -7.47 16.42
C CYS A 317 12.73 -7.65 17.13
N HIS A 318 12.02 -6.54 17.35
CA HIS A 318 10.71 -6.51 18.01
C HIS A 318 9.61 -7.03 17.08
N GLY A 319 9.14 -8.26 17.30
CA GLY A 319 7.88 -8.76 16.74
C GLY A 319 7.47 -10.06 17.42
N THR A 320 6.30 -10.09 18.08
CA THR A 320 5.79 -11.23 18.87
C THR A 320 5.65 -12.53 18.05
N ILE A 321 5.47 -12.41 16.73
CA ILE A 321 5.23 -13.55 15.84
C ILE A 321 6.52 -14.25 15.45
N LYS A 322 7.61 -13.51 15.21
CA LYS A 322 8.91 -14.07 14.76
C LYS A 322 9.54 -14.99 15.81
N SER A 323 9.28 -14.74 17.09
CA SER A 323 9.80 -15.53 18.21
C SER A 323 9.06 -16.84 18.47
N VAL A 324 7.93 -17.10 17.78
CA VAL A 324 7.15 -18.33 17.99
C VAL A 324 7.98 -19.54 17.52
N THR A 325 8.05 -20.58 18.35
CA THR A 325 8.74 -21.83 18.04
C THR A 325 7.77 -22.97 17.72
N VAL A 326 8.27 -24.08 17.18
CA VAL A 326 7.45 -25.28 16.91
C VAL A 326 6.92 -25.89 18.21
N ASP A 327 7.68 -25.81 19.30
CA ASP A 327 7.27 -26.33 20.61
C ASP A 327 6.12 -25.50 21.20
N ASP A 328 6.14 -24.19 21.03
CA ASP A 328 5.01 -23.33 21.41
C ASP A 328 3.73 -23.75 20.68
N LEU A 329 3.81 -24.07 19.38
CA LEU A 329 2.67 -24.55 18.60
C LEU A 329 2.15 -25.91 19.10
N LYS A 330 3.04 -26.81 19.52
CA LYS A 330 2.65 -28.10 20.11
C LYS A 330 1.93 -27.87 21.44
N GLN A 331 2.41 -26.95 22.27
CA GLN A 331 1.78 -26.57 23.53
C GLN A 331 0.39 -25.94 23.31
N PHE A 332 0.23 -25.07 22.31
CA PHE A 332 -1.07 -24.47 21.98
C PHE A 332 -2.10 -25.55 21.61
N LYS A 333 -1.73 -26.52 20.78
CA LYS A 333 -2.61 -27.63 20.38
C LYS A 333 -2.96 -28.56 21.54
N LEU A 334 -2.04 -28.77 22.48
CA LEU A 334 -2.29 -29.55 23.70
C LEU A 334 -3.25 -28.81 24.64
N ALA A 335 -3.11 -27.49 24.77
CA ALA A 335 -3.99 -26.65 25.58
C ALA A 335 -5.43 -26.58 25.00
N GLU A 336 -5.60 -26.58 23.68
CA GLU A 336 -6.92 -26.67 23.04
C GLU A 336 -7.62 -28.01 23.29
N LYS A 337 -6.85 -29.11 23.39
CA LYS A 337 -7.41 -30.45 23.65
C LYS A 337 -7.75 -30.69 25.13
N ASN A 338 -7.05 -30.05 26.06
CA ASN A 338 -7.21 -30.22 27.51
C ASN A 338 -7.43 -28.87 28.23
N PRO A 339 -8.68 -28.39 28.35
CA PRO A 339 -8.98 -27.07 28.92
C PRO A 339 -8.72 -26.94 30.43
N ASP A 340 -8.47 -28.01 31.18
CA ASP A 340 -8.42 -28.00 32.65
C ASP A 340 -7.03 -27.78 33.28
N GLN A 341 -5.95 -27.65 32.50
CA GLN A 341 -4.59 -27.44 33.04
C GLN A 341 -4.26 -25.97 33.36
N PRO A 342 -3.52 -25.68 34.46
CA PRO A 342 -3.19 -24.34 34.91
C PRO A 342 -1.89 -23.83 34.27
N VAL A 343 -1.91 -23.55 32.97
CA VAL A 343 -0.85 -22.77 32.30
C VAL A 343 -1.30 -21.29 32.29
N SER A 344 -0.40 -20.32 32.16
CA SER A 344 -0.74 -18.89 31.98
C SER A 344 -1.59 -18.68 30.71
N LYS A 345 -2.90 -18.94 30.81
CA LYS A 345 -3.83 -19.13 29.68
C LYS A 345 -3.92 -17.89 28.79
N ASP A 346 -3.87 -16.69 29.38
CA ASP A 346 -4.20 -15.46 28.66
C ASP A 346 -3.10 -15.01 27.68
N SER A 347 -1.82 -15.12 28.04
CA SER A 347 -0.73 -14.68 27.15
C SER A 347 -0.51 -15.65 25.99
N ASN A 348 -0.49 -16.95 26.28
CA ASN A 348 -0.21 -17.98 25.29
C ASN A 348 -1.38 -18.15 24.30
N SER A 349 -2.62 -18.06 24.78
CA SER A 349 -3.80 -18.06 23.91
C SER A 349 -3.82 -16.87 22.96
N ARG A 350 -3.44 -15.67 23.43
CA ARG A 350 -3.34 -14.47 22.58
C ARG A 350 -2.25 -14.63 21.52
N ILE A 351 -1.06 -15.13 21.87
CA ILE A 351 0.02 -15.37 20.91
C ILE A 351 -0.41 -16.40 19.86
N ALA A 352 -1.07 -17.48 20.26
CA ALA A 352 -1.60 -18.49 19.34
C ALA A 352 -2.64 -17.90 18.37
N ALA A 353 -3.57 -17.09 18.87
CA ALA A 353 -4.58 -16.42 18.05
C ALA A 353 -3.92 -15.43 17.07
N CYS A 354 -2.97 -14.62 17.53
CA CYS A 354 -2.22 -13.69 16.68
C CYS A 354 -1.40 -14.43 15.61
N PHE A 355 -0.75 -15.54 15.96
CA PHE A 355 -0.02 -16.39 15.02
C PHE A 355 -0.95 -16.96 13.95
N SER A 356 -2.09 -17.54 14.35
CA SER A 356 -3.08 -18.09 13.43
C SER A 356 -3.64 -17.00 12.48
N ALA A 357 -3.90 -15.80 13.00
CA ALA A 357 -4.33 -14.66 12.21
C ALA A 357 -3.24 -14.19 11.22
N ALA A 358 -1.99 -14.06 11.67
CA ALA A 358 -0.86 -13.67 10.83
C ALA A 358 -0.64 -14.68 9.70
N VAL A 359 -0.60 -15.98 10.01
CA VAL A 359 -0.41 -17.05 9.02
C VAL A 359 -1.58 -17.14 8.05
N SER A 360 -2.81 -16.92 8.52
CA SER A 360 -3.98 -16.90 7.62
C SER A 360 -3.86 -15.79 6.57
N ASN A 361 -3.46 -14.58 6.97
CA ASN A 361 -3.21 -13.47 6.03
C ASN A 361 -1.96 -13.73 5.15
N PHE A 362 -0.95 -14.40 5.70
CA PHE A 362 0.24 -14.79 4.94
C PHE A 362 -0.06 -15.77 3.81
N ILE A 363 -0.97 -16.72 4.03
CA ILE A 363 -1.43 -17.64 2.99
C ILE A 363 -2.04 -16.88 1.80
N PHE A 364 -2.82 -15.81 2.05
CA PHE A 364 -3.37 -14.98 0.97
C PHE A 364 -2.24 -14.31 0.18
N TYR A 365 -1.32 -13.66 0.88
CA TYR A 365 -0.14 -13.04 0.25
C TYR A 365 0.69 -14.04 -0.56
N LEU A 366 1.01 -15.21 0.00
CA LEU A 366 1.79 -16.25 -0.67
C LEU A 366 1.08 -16.80 -1.91
N THR A 367 -0.25 -16.94 -1.86
CA THR A 367 -1.04 -17.38 -3.01
C THR A 367 -0.97 -16.35 -4.14
N ASP A 368 -1.00 -15.06 -3.80
CA ASP A 368 -0.84 -13.96 -4.75
C ASP A 368 0.57 -13.93 -5.35
N GLN A 369 1.60 -14.05 -4.50
CA GLN A 369 3.00 -14.15 -4.91
C GLN A 369 3.24 -15.35 -5.82
N ARG A 370 2.65 -16.50 -5.51
CA ARG A 370 2.70 -17.69 -6.36
C ARG A 370 2.19 -17.36 -7.77
N ARG A 371 1.02 -16.72 -7.88
CA ARG A 371 0.43 -16.31 -9.17
C ARG A 371 1.36 -15.36 -9.94
N ILE A 372 1.92 -14.36 -9.26
CA ILE A 372 2.82 -13.37 -9.87
C ILE A 372 4.09 -14.05 -10.40
N HIS A 373 4.74 -14.90 -9.60
CA HIS A 373 5.98 -15.55 -10.01
C HIS A 373 5.77 -16.55 -11.15
N TYR A 374 4.67 -17.30 -11.17
CA TYR A 374 4.32 -18.15 -12.32
C TYR A 374 4.01 -17.32 -13.56
N SER A 375 3.34 -16.18 -13.42
CA SER A 375 3.10 -15.28 -14.56
C SER A 375 4.41 -14.75 -15.15
N LEU A 376 5.37 -14.40 -14.30
CA LEU A 376 6.69 -13.94 -14.73
C LEU A 376 7.51 -15.07 -15.37
N LEU A 377 7.46 -16.28 -14.81
CA LEU A 377 8.21 -17.43 -15.32
C LEU A 377 7.68 -17.91 -16.69
N ASN A 378 6.36 -17.92 -16.87
CA ASN A 378 5.71 -18.40 -18.09
C ASN A 378 5.59 -17.32 -19.19
N SER A 379 6.11 -16.11 -18.95
CA SER A 379 6.08 -15.04 -19.95
C SER A 379 6.93 -15.43 -21.16
N THR A 380 6.37 -15.26 -22.35
CA THR A 380 7.07 -15.49 -23.63
C THR A 380 7.85 -14.27 -24.12
N ALA A 381 7.76 -13.14 -23.40
CA ALA A 381 8.48 -11.92 -23.73
C ALA A 381 9.97 -12.02 -23.34
N GLU A 382 10.84 -11.27 -24.04
CA GLU A 382 12.28 -11.19 -23.71
C GLU A 382 12.53 -10.67 -22.28
N ILE A 383 11.62 -9.86 -21.76
CA ILE A 383 11.61 -9.38 -20.38
C ILE A 383 10.25 -9.72 -19.77
N SER A 384 10.25 -10.58 -18.76
CA SER A 384 9.05 -10.93 -18.01
C SER A 384 8.56 -9.73 -17.20
N SER A 385 7.42 -9.16 -17.58
CA SER A 385 6.78 -8.05 -16.87
C SER A 385 5.29 -8.29 -16.60
N ILE A 386 4.75 -7.60 -15.59
CA ILE A 386 3.33 -7.55 -15.25
C ILE A 386 2.84 -6.11 -15.27
N LYS A 387 1.59 -5.88 -15.66
CA LYS A 387 0.96 -4.56 -15.55
C LYS A 387 0.55 -4.31 -14.10
N TRP A 388 1.07 -3.24 -13.52
CA TRP A 388 0.82 -2.87 -12.13
C TRP A 388 0.73 -1.34 -12.01
N LYS A 389 -0.38 -0.83 -11.46
CA LYS A 389 -0.59 0.62 -11.22
C LYS A 389 -0.31 1.54 -12.42
N GLY A 390 -0.59 1.05 -13.64
CA GLY A 390 -0.36 1.80 -14.89
C GLY A 390 1.07 1.77 -15.42
N VAL A 391 1.97 1.01 -14.77
CA VAL A 391 3.35 0.77 -15.21
C VAL A 391 3.61 -0.72 -15.42
N GLU A 392 4.69 -1.04 -16.12
CA GLU A 392 5.16 -2.43 -16.28
C GLU A 392 6.23 -2.73 -15.23
N LEU A 393 5.96 -3.73 -14.39
CA LEU A 393 6.83 -4.20 -13.34
C LEU A 393 7.51 -5.48 -13.79
N ASP A 394 8.83 -5.48 -13.84
CA ASP A 394 9.66 -6.63 -14.20
C ASP A 394 10.25 -7.33 -12.97
N ALA A 395 10.92 -8.46 -13.17
CA ALA A 395 11.52 -9.21 -12.08
C ALA A 395 12.66 -8.47 -11.37
N LEU A 396 13.37 -7.56 -12.07
CA LEU A 396 14.46 -6.77 -11.49
C LEU A 396 13.93 -5.64 -10.61
N ASP A 397 12.75 -5.11 -10.91
CA ASP A 397 12.08 -4.16 -10.04
C ASP A 397 11.69 -4.81 -8.71
N ILE A 398 11.21 -6.07 -8.74
CA ILE A 398 10.82 -6.81 -7.53
C ILE A 398 12.07 -7.22 -6.73
N TYR A 399 13.13 -7.63 -7.43
CA TYR A 399 14.39 -8.09 -6.84
C TYR A 399 15.58 -7.28 -7.38
N PRO A 400 15.81 -6.08 -6.84
CA PRO A 400 16.86 -5.19 -7.33
C PRO A 400 18.26 -5.77 -7.07
N GLY A 401 19.19 -5.49 -7.99
CA GLY A 401 20.61 -5.89 -7.86
C GLY A 401 20.94 -7.31 -8.34
N LEU A 402 20.01 -8.01 -8.99
CA LEU A 402 20.26 -9.32 -9.59
C LEU A 402 20.78 -9.21 -11.03
N ASP A 403 21.66 -10.13 -11.39
CA ASP A 403 22.08 -10.31 -12.80
C ASP A 403 20.90 -10.87 -13.61
N ALA A 404 20.65 -10.29 -14.80
CA ALA A 404 19.55 -10.71 -15.67
C ALA A 404 19.58 -12.22 -15.98
N PHE A 405 20.77 -12.82 -16.12
CA PHE A 405 20.96 -14.26 -16.37
C PHE A 405 20.47 -15.16 -15.22
N LYS A 406 20.44 -14.67 -13.98
CA LYS A 406 20.03 -15.44 -12.79
C LYS A 406 18.54 -15.34 -12.50
N ILE A 407 17.79 -14.49 -13.22
CA ILE A 407 16.36 -14.27 -12.99
C ILE A 407 15.57 -15.58 -13.07
N PRO A 408 15.69 -16.42 -14.12
CA PRO A 408 14.87 -17.64 -14.21
C PRO A 408 15.12 -18.61 -13.06
N SER A 409 16.39 -18.81 -12.69
CA SER A 409 16.77 -19.65 -11.54
C SER A 409 16.26 -19.08 -10.22
N MET A 410 16.30 -17.76 -10.06
CA MET A 410 15.78 -17.10 -8.86
C MET A 410 14.27 -17.26 -8.77
N LEU A 411 13.52 -17.00 -9.86
CA LEU A 411 12.07 -17.17 -9.89
C LEU A 411 11.66 -18.61 -9.55
N LEU A 412 12.36 -19.61 -10.07
CA LEU A 412 12.14 -21.02 -9.71
C LEU A 412 12.41 -21.28 -8.22
N SER A 413 13.48 -20.72 -7.67
CA SER A 413 13.80 -20.81 -6.23
C SER A 413 12.74 -20.13 -5.36
N CYS A 414 12.26 -18.95 -5.75
CA CYS A 414 11.16 -18.24 -5.10
C CYS A 414 9.88 -19.07 -5.13
N ILE A 415 9.51 -19.65 -6.28
CA ILE A 415 8.32 -20.51 -6.41
C ILE A 415 8.42 -21.73 -5.49
N ALA A 416 9.57 -22.41 -5.46
CA ALA A 416 9.79 -23.53 -4.56
C ALA A 416 9.68 -23.13 -3.09
N THR A 417 10.22 -21.95 -2.75
CA THR A 417 10.12 -21.37 -1.40
C THR A 417 8.67 -21.04 -1.03
N ILE A 418 7.91 -20.43 -1.95
CA ILE A 418 6.49 -20.10 -1.76
C ILE A 418 5.67 -21.37 -1.54
N ASP A 419 5.82 -22.38 -2.40
CA ASP A 419 5.06 -23.64 -2.30
C ASP A 419 5.38 -24.37 -0.99
N THR A 420 6.66 -24.42 -0.61
CA THR A 420 7.10 -25.03 0.65
C THR A 420 6.58 -24.26 1.86
N THR A 421 6.61 -22.93 1.81
CA THR A 421 6.10 -22.06 2.89
C THR A 421 4.59 -22.19 3.03
N LEU A 422 3.84 -22.25 1.92
CA LEU A 422 2.39 -22.52 1.90
C LEU A 422 2.08 -23.87 2.54
N PHE A 423 2.85 -24.91 2.19
CA PHE A 423 2.72 -26.23 2.81
C PHE A 423 2.91 -26.15 4.33
N LEU A 424 3.97 -25.49 4.81
CA LEU A 424 4.24 -25.34 6.24
C LEU A 424 3.13 -24.54 6.95
N CYS A 425 2.64 -23.47 6.34
CA CYS A 425 1.51 -22.70 6.86
C CYS A 425 0.26 -23.58 7.04
N TYR A 426 -0.11 -24.36 6.03
CA TYR A 426 -1.23 -25.31 6.14
C TYR A 426 -0.94 -26.44 7.12
N TYR A 427 0.27 -26.97 7.16
CA TYR A 427 0.65 -28.04 8.09
C TYR A 427 0.46 -27.65 9.55
N HIS A 428 0.79 -26.40 9.90
CA HIS A 428 0.64 -25.89 11.25
C HIS A 428 -0.78 -25.42 11.57
N THR A 429 -1.48 -24.77 10.63
CA THR A 429 -2.76 -24.09 10.91
C THR A 429 -4.01 -24.76 10.31
N LYS A 430 -3.92 -25.37 9.13
CA LYS A 430 -5.07 -25.89 8.36
C LYS A 430 -4.71 -27.20 7.62
N PRO A 431 -4.52 -28.32 8.35
CA PRO A 431 -4.03 -29.57 7.75
C PRO A 431 -4.96 -30.16 6.68
N MET A 432 -6.24 -29.81 6.70
CA MET A 432 -7.23 -30.25 5.69
C MET A 432 -6.92 -29.74 4.27
N LEU A 433 -6.14 -28.66 4.14
CA LEU A 433 -5.77 -28.06 2.85
C LEU A 433 -4.47 -28.63 2.26
N LEU A 434 -3.79 -29.53 2.98
CA LEU A 434 -2.54 -30.15 2.50
C LEU A 434 -2.76 -31.00 1.25
N GLY A 435 -3.74 -31.91 1.28
CA GLY A 435 -4.05 -32.77 0.14
C GLY A 435 -4.34 -31.97 -1.14
N PRO A 436 -5.26 -30.98 -1.13
CA PRO A 436 -5.49 -30.10 -2.26
C PRO A 436 -4.22 -29.39 -2.76
N LEU A 437 -3.38 -28.85 -1.88
CA LEU A 437 -2.13 -28.17 -2.27
C LEU A 437 -1.13 -29.12 -2.95
N LEU A 438 -0.91 -30.31 -2.37
CA LEU A 438 0.07 -31.28 -2.86
C LEU A 438 -0.32 -31.89 -4.21
N ARG A 439 -1.61 -31.95 -4.53
CA ARG A 439 -2.14 -32.41 -5.82
C ARG A 439 -2.16 -31.33 -6.90
N LEU A 440 -1.79 -30.08 -6.59
CA LEU A 440 -1.76 -29.04 -7.61
C LEU A 440 -0.72 -29.35 -8.69
N PRO A 441 -1.08 -29.19 -9.98
CA PRO A 441 -0.10 -29.29 -11.05
C PRO A 441 0.98 -28.23 -10.83
N ASN A 442 2.20 -28.56 -11.21
CA ASN A 442 3.39 -27.72 -11.06
C ASN A 442 3.79 -27.39 -9.62
N ASN A 443 3.27 -28.06 -8.59
CA ASN A 443 3.75 -27.85 -7.21
C ASN A 443 5.29 -28.08 -7.10
N LYS A 444 6.01 -27.08 -6.57
CA LYS A 444 7.48 -27.11 -6.40
C LYS A 444 7.93 -27.17 -4.94
N CYS A 445 7.10 -27.69 -4.03
CA CYS A 445 7.47 -27.91 -2.63
C CYS A 445 8.81 -28.67 -2.50
N ASN A 446 9.57 -28.39 -1.45
CA ASN A 446 10.74 -29.19 -1.10
C ASN A 446 10.29 -30.57 -0.60
N ALA A 447 10.66 -31.63 -1.33
CA ALA A 447 10.23 -33.00 -1.03
C ALA A 447 10.71 -33.48 0.35
N ASN A 448 11.93 -33.11 0.75
CA ASN A 448 12.49 -33.49 2.04
C ASN A 448 11.65 -32.90 3.19
N VAL A 449 11.32 -31.61 3.11
CA VAL A 449 10.52 -30.93 4.13
C VAL A 449 9.11 -31.54 4.23
N VAL A 450 8.47 -31.83 3.09
CA VAL A 450 7.15 -32.49 3.06
C VAL A 450 7.23 -33.87 3.70
N ASN A 451 8.24 -34.66 3.34
CA ASN A 451 8.47 -35.99 3.90
C ASN A 451 8.63 -35.93 5.43
N ASP A 452 9.56 -35.12 5.92
CA ASP A 452 9.85 -35.03 7.36
C ASP A 452 8.61 -34.58 8.16
N CYS A 453 7.89 -33.56 7.68
CA CYS A 453 6.67 -33.06 8.33
C CYS A 453 5.56 -34.12 8.39
N LEU A 454 5.28 -34.78 7.26
CA LEU A 454 4.20 -35.76 7.20
C LEU A 454 4.57 -37.02 8.00
N LEU A 455 5.82 -37.45 7.97
CA LEU A 455 6.31 -38.56 8.78
C LEU A 455 6.31 -38.25 10.28
N GLU A 456 6.61 -37.02 10.71
CA GLU A 456 6.51 -36.64 12.13
C GLU A 456 5.09 -36.90 12.68
N LYS A 457 4.04 -36.49 11.95
CA LYS A 457 2.64 -36.75 12.36
C LYS A 457 2.25 -38.21 12.28
N VAL A 458 2.85 -38.96 11.37
CA VAL A 458 2.71 -40.42 11.28
C VAL A 458 3.29 -41.07 12.55
N HIS A 459 4.39 -40.54 13.09
CA HIS A 459 5.03 -41.06 14.30
C HIS A 459 4.35 -40.62 15.61
N ALA A 460 3.60 -39.52 15.61
CA ALA A 460 2.87 -39.03 16.78
C ALA A 460 1.58 -39.83 17.12
N HIS A 461 1.41 -41.03 16.56
CA HIS A 461 0.25 -41.92 16.73
C HIS A 461 -1.13 -41.24 16.58
N ASN A 462 -1.25 -40.25 15.69
CA ASN A 462 -2.55 -39.64 15.39
C ASN A 462 -3.46 -40.64 14.64
N ASP A 463 -4.77 -40.41 14.72
CA ASP A 463 -5.80 -41.25 14.06
C ASP A 463 -5.79 -41.11 12.52
N ASP A 464 -5.21 -40.03 11.98
CA ASP A 464 -5.16 -39.73 10.54
C ASP A 464 -3.91 -40.27 9.81
N LEU A 465 -3.26 -41.29 10.37
CA LEU A 465 -2.01 -41.89 9.88
C LEU A 465 -2.06 -42.26 8.38
N GLU A 466 -3.15 -42.91 7.98
CA GLU A 466 -3.39 -43.36 6.61
C GLU A 466 -3.58 -42.19 5.64
N GLY A 467 -4.24 -41.11 6.09
CA GLY A 467 -4.50 -39.93 5.28
C GLY A 467 -3.22 -39.18 4.91
N PHE A 468 -2.29 -39.01 5.85
CA PHE A 468 -1.02 -38.31 5.59
C PHE A 468 -0.06 -39.13 4.73
N LEU A 469 0.02 -40.45 4.94
CA LEU A 469 0.84 -41.31 4.09
C LEU A 469 0.31 -41.35 2.65
N SER A 470 -1.00 -41.47 2.48
CA SER A 470 -1.64 -41.42 1.15
C SER A 470 -1.32 -40.10 0.43
N GLN A 471 -1.42 -38.96 1.14
CA GLN A 471 -1.05 -37.65 0.59
C GLN A 471 0.44 -37.56 0.21
N LEU A 472 1.33 -38.15 1.00
CA LEU A 472 2.77 -38.17 0.71
C LEU A 472 3.08 -39.04 -0.53
N LEU A 473 2.44 -40.20 -0.65
CA LEU A 473 2.58 -41.07 -1.82
C LEU A 473 2.01 -40.43 -3.09
N ASP A 474 0.84 -39.77 -2.98
CA ASP A 474 0.27 -38.98 -4.08
C ASP A 474 1.20 -37.84 -4.49
N PHE A 475 1.84 -37.17 -3.52
CA PHE A 475 2.81 -36.10 -3.77
C PHE A 475 4.05 -36.62 -4.52
N TYR A 476 4.65 -37.73 -4.08
CA TYR A 476 5.78 -38.32 -4.78
C TYR A 476 5.39 -38.79 -6.19
N TYR A 477 4.24 -39.45 -6.30
CA TYR A 477 3.75 -39.95 -7.58
C TYR A 477 3.49 -38.81 -8.58
N GLY A 478 2.79 -37.75 -8.17
CA GLY A 478 2.49 -36.60 -9.02
C GLY A 478 3.72 -35.78 -9.43
N ARG A 479 4.88 -36.03 -8.81
CA ARG A 479 6.16 -35.38 -9.12
C ARG A 479 7.19 -36.30 -9.76
N GLU A 480 6.82 -37.54 -10.08
CA GLU A 480 7.72 -38.55 -10.65
C GLU A 480 8.93 -38.85 -9.75
N LEU A 481 8.81 -38.60 -8.44
CA LEU A 481 9.86 -38.87 -7.44
C LEU A 481 9.71 -40.31 -6.90
N HIS A 482 9.74 -41.26 -7.82
CA HIS A 482 9.44 -42.66 -7.52
C HIS A 482 10.54 -43.33 -6.69
N ASP A 483 11.81 -43.02 -6.94
CA ASP A 483 12.96 -43.45 -6.14
C ASP A 483 12.81 -43.08 -4.66
N ASP A 484 12.54 -41.79 -4.40
CA ASP A 484 12.39 -41.26 -3.05
C ASP A 484 11.18 -41.89 -2.33
N ALA A 485 10.08 -42.14 -3.05
CA ALA A 485 8.91 -42.81 -2.51
C ALA A 485 9.23 -44.24 -2.08
N LEU A 486 9.92 -45.00 -2.92
CA LEU A 486 10.29 -46.39 -2.66
C LEU A 486 11.35 -46.50 -1.55
N ALA A 487 12.32 -45.58 -1.52
CA ALA A 487 13.30 -45.47 -0.45
C ALA A 487 12.63 -45.20 0.90
N MET A 488 11.70 -44.23 0.95
CA MET A 488 10.91 -43.93 2.14
C MET A 488 10.06 -45.12 2.59
N LEU A 489 9.36 -45.79 1.65
CA LEU A 489 8.56 -46.99 1.98
C LEU A 489 9.43 -48.15 2.48
N LYS A 490 10.64 -48.32 1.91
CA LYS A 490 11.61 -49.31 2.37
C LYS A 490 12.08 -49.01 3.80
N ASP A 491 12.37 -47.75 4.11
CA ASP A 491 12.79 -47.34 5.46
C ASP A 491 11.67 -47.57 6.48
N LEU A 492 10.42 -47.28 6.11
CA LEU A 492 9.25 -47.59 6.96
C LEU A 492 9.07 -49.09 7.17
N ALA A 493 9.30 -49.90 6.12
CA ALA A 493 9.18 -51.36 6.19
C ALA A 493 10.20 -52.00 7.15
N HIS A 494 11.41 -51.44 7.23
CA HIS A 494 12.52 -51.97 8.04
C HIS A 494 12.59 -51.39 9.47
N ARG A 495 11.60 -50.58 9.88
CA ARG A 495 11.59 -49.95 11.20
C ARG A 495 11.28 -50.97 12.31
N ALA A 496 12.02 -50.92 13.41
CA ALA A 496 11.90 -51.86 14.54
C ALA A 496 10.53 -51.81 15.23
N ALA A 497 10.01 -52.98 15.64
CA ALA A 497 8.71 -53.16 16.32
C ALA A 497 8.62 -52.44 17.66
N THR A 498 7.61 -51.60 17.82
CA THR A 498 7.20 -51.05 19.11
C THR A 498 6.21 -52.00 19.76
N SER A 499 6.19 -52.08 21.09
CA SER A 499 5.42 -53.09 21.84
C SER A 499 3.89 -52.96 21.74
N VAL A 500 3.37 -51.93 21.07
CA VAL A 500 1.95 -51.68 20.81
C VAL A 500 1.81 -51.23 19.36
N GLU A 501 1.48 -52.15 18.45
CA GLU A 501 1.32 -51.85 17.02
C GLU A 501 -0.17 -51.82 16.64
N ARG A 502 -0.62 -50.67 16.11
CA ARG A 502 -1.93 -50.58 15.46
C ARG A 502 -1.92 -51.34 14.12
N ASP A 503 -3.07 -51.79 13.62
CA ASP A 503 -3.11 -52.60 12.39
C ASP A 503 -2.55 -51.88 11.16
N PHE A 504 -2.68 -50.55 11.08
CA PHE A 504 -2.05 -49.76 10.03
C PHE A 504 -0.52 -49.73 10.14
N GLU A 505 0.05 -49.80 11.35
CA GLU A 505 1.51 -49.86 11.54
C GLU A 505 2.07 -51.21 11.09
N LYS A 506 1.30 -52.29 11.23
CA LYS A 506 1.63 -53.59 10.61
C LYS A 506 1.59 -53.52 9.09
N LEU A 507 0.63 -52.77 8.52
CA LEU A 507 0.56 -52.54 7.08
C LEU A 507 1.74 -51.71 6.56
N LEU A 508 2.18 -50.69 7.33
CA LEU A 508 3.37 -49.88 7.03
C LEU A 508 4.66 -50.72 6.96
N ARG A 509 4.76 -51.75 7.80
CA ARG A 509 5.90 -52.69 7.82
C ARG A 509 5.85 -53.72 6.71
N SER A 510 4.66 -53.91 6.13
CA SER A 510 4.45 -54.90 5.09
C SER A 510 4.95 -54.38 3.74
N PRO A 511 5.53 -55.25 2.89
CA PRO A 511 5.89 -54.88 1.52
C PRO A 511 4.67 -54.51 0.65
N ILE A 512 3.45 -54.73 1.15
CA ILE A 512 2.19 -54.46 0.42
C ILE A 512 2.11 -53.02 -0.10
N LEU A 513 2.55 -52.02 0.66
CA LEU A 513 2.48 -50.62 0.20
C LEU A 513 3.47 -50.35 -0.93
N SER A 514 4.69 -50.88 -0.86
CA SER A 514 5.67 -50.80 -1.94
C SER A 514 5.17 -51.50 -3.19
N ILE A 515 4.59 -52.70 -3.05
CA ILE A 515 3.99 -53.43 -4.17
C ILE A 515 2.85 -52.62 -4.80
N ARG A 516 1.94 -52.06 -3.99
CA ARG A 516 0.84 -51.21 -4.49
C ARG A 516 1.33 -49.96 -5.20
N TYR A 517 2.43 -49.37 -4.75
CA TYR A 517 3.04 -48.22 -5.41
C TYR A 517 3.65 -48.62 -6.76
N LEU A 518 4.46 -49.69 -6.80
CA LEU A 518 5.06 -50.22 -8.02
C LEU A 518 4.00 -50.64 -9.06
N GLN A 519 2.87 -51.22 -8.63
CA GLN A 519 1.76 -51.58 -9.51
C GLN A 519 1.11 -50.40 -10.23
N LYS A 520 1.30 -49.17 -9.75
CA LYS A 520 0.82 -47.96 -10.43
C LYS A 520 1.78 -47.47 -11.51
N LEU A 521 3.05 -47.87 -11.48
CA LEU A 521 4.08 -47.41 -12.42
C LEU A 521 3.93 -48.09 -13.78
N THR A 522 4.34 -47.38 -14.84
CA THR A 522 4.36 -47.88 -16.21
C THR A 522 5.70 -48.56 -16.52
N ASN A 523 5.81 -49.15 -17.73
CA ASN A 523 7.04 -49.81 -18.19
C ASN A 523 8.26 -48.87 -18.31
N GLU A 524 8.08 -47.56 -18.19
CA GLU A 524 9.16 -46.57 -18.24
C GLU A 524 10.03 -46.58 -16.97
N HIS A 525 9.53 -47.15 -15.86
CA HIS A 525 10.20 -47.21 -14.56
C HIS A 525 10.56 -48.64 -14.14
N LEU A 526 10.81 -49.53 -15.11
CA LEU A 526 11.18 -50.93 -14.83
C LEU A 526 12.50 -51.06 -14.08
N ASP A 527 13.40 -50.09 -14.23
CA ASP A 527 14.65 -49.96 -13.48
C ASP A 527 14.44 -49.86 -11.97
N LEU A 528 13.28 -49.38 -11.49
CA LEU A 528 12.95 -49.34 -10.06
C LEU A 528 12.50 -50.69 -9.49
N VAL A 529 12.20 -51.66 -10.37
CA VAL A 529 11.71 -53.00 -10.00
C VAL A 529 12.86 -54.01 -9.93
N PHE A 530 13.89 -53.85 -10.76
CA PHE A 530 15.03 -54.77 -10.91
C PHE A 530 16.26 -54.25 -10.16
#